data_AF-A0A3C1E2R3-F1
#
_entry.id   AF-A0A3C1E2R3-F1
#
_cell.length_a   1.000
_cell.length_b   1.000
_cell.length_c   1.000
_cell.angle_alpha   90.00
_cell.angle_beta   90.00
_cell.angle_gamma   90.00
#
_symmetry.space_group_name_H-M   'P 1'
#
loop_
_entity.id
_entity.type
_entity.pdbx_description
1 polymer ?
#
loop_
_entity_poly.entity_id
_entity_poly.type
_entity_poly.pdbx_seq_one_letter_code
_entity_poly.pdbx_strand_id
1 'polypeptide(L)'
;MAHWWVMSEENEHPELAGYEPGDGRPLRSPRLVLVMRAIVIVGIACLVLPGVFTTVSVASSTAEAACIAWVAYEAPEARGASARFEIFGPGGIGWECYTVGAFGGDRHVASLGLIPMSPKLSRVPVPGTNS
;
A
#
# COMPACT_ATOMS: atom_id res chain seq x y z
N MET A 1 1.42 52.24 41.85
CA MET A 1 0.79 50.91 41.62
C MET A 1 -0.65 51.21 41.21
N ALA A 2 -1.10 51.26 39.96
CA ALA A 2 -0.63 50.72 38.69
C ALA A 2 -0.69 51.79 37.59
N HIS A 3 0.48 52.19 37.08
CA HIS A 3 0.69 53.12 35.96
C HIS A 3 1.19 52.30 34.76
N TRP A 4 0.48 51.22 34.41
CA TRP A 4 0.95 50.20 33.45
C TRP A 4 -0.15 49.68 32.51
N TRP A 5 -1.35 50.27 32.50
CA TRP A 5 -2.47 49.77 31.69
C TRP A 5 -2.88 50.64 30.49
N VAL A 6 -2.16 51.75 30.25
CA VAL A 6 -2.41 52.64 29.10
C VAL A 6 -1.12 52.84 28.30
N MET A 7 -0.38 51.76 28.07
CA MET A 7 0.86 51.74 27.27
C MET A 7 1.02 50.42 26.49
N SER A 8 -0.10 49.88 26.00
CA SER A 8 -0.05 49.02 24.81
C SER A 8 -0.65 49.80 23.64
N GLU A 9 -0.02 50.94 23.36
CA GLU A 9 0.02 51.51 22.02
C GLU A 9 0.05 50.36 20.99
N GLU A 10 -0.85 50.46 20.02
CA GLU A 10 -0.41 50.42 18.63
C GLU A 10 0.49 49.24 18.27
N ASN A 11 -0.07 48.04 18.30
CA ASN A 11 0.19 47.12 17.20
C ASN A 11 -1.03 47.04 16.28
N GLU A 12 -1.66 48.21 16.10
CA GLU A 12 -2.61 48.45 15.03
C GLU A 12 -1.79 48.60 13.75
N HIS A 13 -1.30 47.47 13.24
CA HIS A 13 -0.44 47.32 12.08
C HIS A 13 -0.74 48.37 10.99
N PRO A 14 -0.05 49.52 10.98
CA PRO A 14 -0.38 50.61 10.06
C PRO A 14 -0.06 50.22 8.61
N GLU A 15 0.78 49.19 8.41
CA GLU A 15 1.01 48.54 7.11
C GLU A 15 -0.24 47.85 6.53
N LEU A 16 -1.29 47.63 7.33
CA LEU A 16 -2.55 47.00 6.89
C LEU A 16 -3.73 47.98 6.82
N ALA A 17 -3.58 49.22 7.28
CA ALA A 17 -4.66 50.21 7.32
C ALA A 17 -5.15 50.67 5.93
N GLY A 18 -4.38 50.38 4.87
CA GLY A 18 -4.77 50.56 3.46
C GLY A 18 -4.89 49.25 2.68
N TYR A 19 -4.84 48.10 3.36
CA TYR A 19 -5.02 46.81 2.72
C TYR A 19 -6.51 46.57 2.48
N GLU A 20 -6.99 47.03 1.32
CA GLU A 20 -8.24 46.52 0.77
C GLU A 20 -7.97 45.07 0.33
N PRO A 21 -8.57 44.03 0.96
CA PRO A 21 -8.38 42.66 0.53
C PRO A 21 -8.99 42.52 -0.86
N GLY A 22 -8.16 42.68 -1.90
CA GLY A 22 -8.58 43.00 -3.26
C GLY A 22 -9.85 42.27 -3.72
N ASP A 23 -10.97 43.01 -3.79
CA ASP A 23 -12.32 42.70 -4.27
C ASP A 23 -12.81 41.23 -4.19
N GLY A 24 -12.30 40.40 -3.28
CA GLY A 24 -12.56 38.94 -3.26
C GLY A 24 -12.21 38.22 -4.58
N ARG A 25 -11.56 38.91 -5.53
CA ARG A 25 -11.14 38.35 -6.81
C ARG A 25 -9.93 37.47 -6.51
N PRO A 26 -9.99 36.16 -6.80
CA PRO A 26 -8.83 35.32 -6.55
C PRO A 26 -7.63 35.92 -7.30
N LEU A 27 -6.51 36.16 -6.62
CA LEU A 27 -5.25 36.68 -7.20
C LEU A 27 -4.75 35.84 -8.41
N ARG A 28 -5.40 34.71 -8.66
CA ARG A 28 -5.18 33.78 -9.76
C ARG A 28 -6.49 33.56 -10.50
N SER A 29 -6.44 33.66 -11.82
CA SER A 29 -7.58 33.28 -12.66
C SER A 29 -8.03 31.84 -12.31
N PRO A 30 -9.34 31.53 -12.35
CA PRO A 30 -9.86 30.19 -12.02
C PRO A 30 -9.19 29.07 -12.81
N ARG A 31 -8.79 29.36 -14.06
CA ARG A 31 -8.04 28.44 -14.93
C ARG A 31 -6.67 28.10 -14.36
N LEU A 32 -5.95 29.09 -13.81
CA LEU A 32 -4.61 28.87 -13.28
C LEU A 32 -4.64 28.08 -11.96
N VAL A 33 -5.70 28.20 -11.17
CA VAL A 33 -5.93 27.35 -10.00
C VAL A 33 -6.15 25.89 -10.40
N LEU A 34 -6.93 25.66 -11.47
CA LEU A 34 -7.21 24.32 -11.98
C LEU A 34 -5.93 23.65 -12.52
N VAL A 35 -5.13 24.39 -13.30
CA VAL A 35 -3.83 23.93 -13.79
C VAL A 35 -2.89 23.59 -12.63
N MET A 36 -2.80 24.46 -11.62
CA MET A 36 -1.98 24.17 -10.45
C MET A 36 -2.42 22.89 -9.73
N ARG A 37 -3.74 22.70 -9.54
CA ARG A 37 -4.28 21.46 -8.93
C ARG A 37 -3.92 20.22 -9.74
N ALA A 38 -4.05 20.28 -11.07
CA ALA A 38 -3.70 19.17 -11.94
C ALA A 38 -2.20 18.82 -11.83
N ILE A 39 -1.32 19.82 -11.86
CA ILE A 39 0.14 19.63 -11.70
C ILE A 39 0.46 18.99 -10.35
N VAL A 40 -0.17 19.45 -9.26
CA VAL A 40 0.03 18.88 -7.92
C VAL A 40 -0.41 17.41 -7.89
N ILE A 41 -1.58 17.07 -8.44
CA ILE A 41 -2.07 15.69 -8.49
C ILE A 41 -1.11 14.80 -9.28
N VAL A 42 -0.64 15.27 -10.44
CA VAL A 42 0.33 14.55 -11.27
C VAL A 42 1.66 14.38 -10.51
N GLY A 43 2.14 15.42 -9.84
CA GLY A 43 3.36 15.35 -9.03
C GLY A 43 3.26 14.32 -7.90
N ILE A 44 2.12 14.30 -7.18
CA ILE A 44 1.84 13.31 -6.14
C ILE A 44 1.78 11.91 -6.74
N ALA A 45 1.08 11.73 -7.86
CA ALA A 45 1.01 10.43 -8.54
C ALA A 45 2.41 9.93 -8.92
N CYS A 46 3.24 10.77 -9.55
CA CYS A 46 4.61 10.43 -9.90
C CYS A 46 5.49 10.09 -8.68
N LEU A 47 5.24 10.72 -7.53
CA LEU A 47 5.98 10.43 -6.29
C LEU A 47 5.55 9.08 -5.68
N VAL A 48 4.25 8.76 -5.71
CA VAL A 48 3.68 7.59 -5.02
C VAL A 48 3.75 6.32 -5.88
N LEU A 49 3.57 6.42 -7.20
CA LEU A 49 3.59 5.30 -8.13
C LEU A 49 4.81 4.37 -8.01
N PRO A 50 6.07 4.87 -7.94
CA PRO A 50 7.23 3.97 -7.79
C PRO A 50 7.22 3.22 -6.45
N GLY A 51 6.73 3.86 -5.37
CA GLY A 51 6.58 3.22 -4.07
C GLY A 51 5.54 2.09 -4.08
N VAL A 52 4.40 2.31 -4.74
CA VAL A 52 3.37 1.27 -4.90
C VAL A 52 3.88 0.12 -5.76
N PHE A 53 4.53 0.43 -6.89
CA PHE A 53 5.07 -0.57 -7.81
C PHE A 53 6.09 -1.48 -7.13
N THR A 54 7.04 -0.89 -6.40
CA THR A 54 8.06 -1.65 -5.65
C THR A 54 7.42 -2.52 -4.57
N THR A 55 6.46 -1.99 -3.82
CA THR A 55 5.76 -2.74 -2.77
C THR A 55 5.00 -3.94 -3.33
N VAL A 56 4.22 -3.75 -4.40
CA VAL A 56 3.47 -4.83 -5.06
C VAL A 56 4.42 -5.88 -5.66
N SER A 57 5.55 -5.45 -6.24
CA SER A 57 6.55 -6.35 -6.80
C SER A 57 7.15 -7.26 -5.72
N VAL A 58 7.52 -6.68 -4.57
CA VAL A 58 8.05 -7.43 -3.42
C VAL A 58 6.99 -8.37 -2.84
N ALA A 59 5.73 -7.92 -2.75
CA ALA A 59 4.64 -8.78 -2.31
C ALA A 59 4.45 -9.98 -3.25
N SER A 60 4.48 -9.77 -4.57
CA SER A 60 4.37 -10.84 -5.58
C SER A 60 5.47 -11.88 -5.44
N SER A 61 6.74 -11.43 -5.37
CA SER A 61 7.87 -12.36 -5.22
C SER A 61 7.81 -13.15 -3.91
N THR A 62 7.34 -12.51 -2.84
CA THR A 62 7.17 -13.15 -1.54
C THR A 62 6.03 -14.17 -1.57
N ALA A 63 4.91 -13.85 -2.22
CA ALA A 63 3.78 -14.76 -2.40
C ALA A 63 4.17 -16.00 -3.20
N GLU A 64 4.91 -15.83 -4.30
CA GLU A 64 5.42 -16.94 -5.11
C GLU A 64 6.31 -17.87 -4.29
N ALA A 65 7.30 -17.31 -3.57
CA ALA A 65 8.20 -18.09 -2.73
C ALA A 65 7.45 -18.84 -1.61
N ALA A 66 6.48 -18.19 -0.98
CA ALA A 66 5.63 -18.83 0.04
C ALA A 66 4.77 -19.93 -0.56
N CYS A 67 4.20 -19.72 -1.75
CA CYS A 67 3.34 -20.69 -2.41
C CYS A 67 4.11 -21.94 -2.84
N ILE A 68 5.33 -21.80 -3.34
CA ILE A 68 6.21 -22.94 -3.66
C ILE A 68 6.44 -23.81 -2.41
N ALA A 69 6.71 -23.19 -1.26
CA ALA A 69 6.90 -23.92 -0.01
C ALA A 69 5.62 -24.65 0.46
N TRP A 70 4.46 -24.00 0.32
CA TRP A 70 3.16 -24.61 0.63
C TRP A 70 2.84 -25.79 -0.27
N VAL A 71 3.00 -25.64 -1.59
CA VAL A 71 2.74 -26.71 -2.55
C VAL A 71 3.68 -27.89 -2.32
N ALA A 72 4.97 -27.65 -2.07
CA ALA A 72 5.92 -28.71 -1.75
C ALA A 72 5.56 -29.50 -0.48
N TYR A 73 4.87 -28.86 0.46
CA TYR A 73 4.43 -29.50 1.70
C TYR A 73 3.09 -30.23 1.55
N GLU A 74 2.10 -29.59 0.93
CA GLU A 74 0.71 -30.07 0.88
C GLU A 74 0.41 -30.98 -0.32
N ALA A 75 1.11 -30.77 -1.43
CA ALA A 75 0.90 -31.49 -2.69
C ALA A 75 2.24 -31.70 -3.43
N PRO A 76 3.17 -32.51 -2.87
CA PRO A 76 4.49 -32.75 -3.46
C PRO A 76 4.43 -33.38 -4.86
N GLU A 77 3.30 -33.97 -5.24
CA GLU A 77 3.03 -34.51 -6.58
C GLU A 77 2.67 -33.45 -7.63
N ALA A 78 2.46 -32.19 -7.22
CA ALA A 78 2.14 -31.10 -8.15
C ALA A 78 3.33 -30.77 -9.05
N ARG A 79 3.06 -30.42 -10.31
CA ARG A 79 4.09 -30.06 -11.29
C ARG A 79 4.59 -28.62 -11.16
N GLY A 80 3.86 -27.80 -10.42
CA GLY A 80 4.22 -26.41 -10.17
C GLY A 80 3.31 -25.73 -9.14
N ALA A 81 3.63 -24.47 -8.86
CA ALA A 81 2.90 -23.59 -7.94
C ALA A 81 2.63 -22.26 -8.63
N SER A 82 1.49 -21.64 -8.36
CA SER A 82 1.20 -20.28 -8.84
C SER A 82 0.54 -19.46 -7.73
N ALA A 83 1.08 -18.26 -7.48
CA ALA A 83 0.49 -17.28 -6.57
C ALA A 83 -0.22 -16.19 -7.38
N ARG A 84 -1.44 -15.82 -6.97
CA ARG A 84 -2.24 -14.80 -7.66
C ARG A 84 -2.89 -13.87 -6.66
N PHE A 85 -2.93 -12.57 -6.97
CA PHE A 85 -3.68 -11.63 -6.16
C PHE A 85 -5.15 -11.64 -6.62
N GLU A 86 -6.05 -11.98 -5.71
CA GLU A 86 -7.47 -12.07 -5.98
C GLU A 86 -8.25 -11.17 -5.01
N ILE A 87 -9.25 -10.45 -5.54
CA ILE A 87 -10.12 -9.59 -4.74
C ILE A 87 -11.32 -10.40 -4.21
N PHE A 88 -11.73 -11.42 -4.95
CA PHE A 88 -12.84 -12.32 -4.65
C PHE A 88 -12.36 -13.78 -4.61
N GLY A 89 -11.22 -14.01 -3.96
CA GLY A 89 -10.64 -15.34 -3.81
C GLY A 89 -11.27 -16.15 -2.67
N PRO A 90 -10.91 -17.44 -2.52
CA PRO A 90 -11.41 -18.30 -1.45
C PRO A 90 -11.15 -17.76 -0.03
N GLY A 91 -10.04 -17.03 0.18
CA GLY A 91 -9.69 -16.37 1.43
C GLY A 91 -10.11 -14.90 1.52
N GLY A 92 -10.84 -14.39 0.51
CA GLY A 92 -11.19 -12.98 0.38
C GLY A 92 -10.18 -12.18 -0.43
N ILE A 93 -9.94 -10.92 -0.05
CA ILE A 93 -8.99 -10.04 -0.73
C ILE A 93 -7.55 -10.38 -0.29
N GLY A 94 -6.72 -10.84 -1.22
CA GLY A 94 -5.34 -11.17 -0.92
C GLY A 94 -4.65 -12.04 -1.96
N TRP A 95 -3.45 -12.48 -1.61
CA TRP A 95 -2.71 -13.48 -2.36
C TRP A 95 -3.25 -14.88 -2.07
N GLU A 96 -3.55 -15.61 -3.13
CA GLU A 96 -4.02 -16.98 -3.12
C GLU A 96 -2.98 -17.88 -3.79
N CYS A 97 -2.77 -19.06 -3.22
CA CYS A 97 -1.81 -20.05 -3.71
C CYS A 97 -2.54 -21.24 -4.34
N TYR A 98 -2.13 -21.60 -5.55
CA TYR A 98 -2.67 -22.72 -6.31
C TYR A 98 -1.58 -23.68 -6.76
N THR A 99 -1.89 -24.98 -6.78
CA THR A 99 -1.08 -25.96 -7.50
C THR A 99 -1.27 -25.80 -9.00
N VAL A 100 -0.27 -26.22 -9.78
CA VAL A 100 -0.37 -26.33 -11.23
C VAL A 100 -0.13 -27.78 -11.64
N GLY A 101 -1.08 -28.33 -12.41
CA GLY A 101 -0.91 -29.64 -13.04
C GLY A 101 -0.88 -30.84 -12.10
N ALA A 102 -1.46 -30.74 -10.90
CA ALA A 102 -1.79 -31.89 -10.08
C ALA A 102 -2.90 -32.72 -10.76
N PHE A 103 -3.02 -34.02 -10.42
CA PHE A 103 -4.00 -34.95 -11.01
C PHE A 103 -5.46 -34.50 -10.72
N GLY A 104 -5.97 -33.55 -11.52
CA GLY A 104 -7.26 -32.89 -11.31
C GLY A 104 -7.34 -31.42 -11.75
N GLY A 105 -6.22 -30.78 -12.11
CA GLY A 105 -6.16 -29.37 -12.52
C GLY A 105 -5.55 -28.45 -11.46
N ASP A 106 -5.69 -27.13 -11.65
CA ASP A 106 -5.24 -26.13 -10.67
C ASP A 106 -6.13 -26.20 -9.42
N ARG A 107 -5.53 -26.45 -8.25
CA ARG A 107 -6.23 -26.55 -6.96
C ARG A 107 -5.76 -25.45 -6.01
N HIS A 108 -6.69 -24.86 -5.27
CA HIS A 108 -6.36 -23.95 -4.16
C HIS A 108 -5.67 -24.70 -3.02
N VAL A 109 -4.57 -24.14 -2.52
CA VAL A 109 -3.75 -24.73 -1.46
C VAL A 109 -3.85 -23.92 -0.19
N ALA A 110 -3.66 -22.60 -0.30
CA ALA A 110 -3.60 -21.72 0.86
C ALA A 110 -3.93 -20.27 0.47
N SER A 111 -4.58 -19.58 1.40
CA SER A 111 -4.78 -18.13 1.34
C SER A 111 -3.66 -17.44 2.11
N LEU A 112 -2.81 -16.71 1.40
CA LEU A 112 -1.63 -16.01 1.95
C LEU A 112 -2.00 -14.62 2.50
N GLY A 113 -3.15 -14.08 2.10
CA GLY A 113 -3.68 -12.79 2.56
C GLY A 113 -3.03 -11.58 1.87
N LEU A 114 -3.30 -10.37 2.37
CA LEU A 114 -2.82 -9.13 1.75
C LEU A 114 -1.29 -8.99 1.80
N ILE A 115 -0.68 -9.41 2.91
CA ILE A 115 0.77 -9.40 3.12
C ILE A 115 1.22 -10.86 3.19
N PRO A 116 1.75 -11.41 2.09
CA PRO A 116 2.14 -12.81 2.04
C PRO A 116 3.34 -13.02 2.96
N MET A 117 3.18 -13.91 3.94
CA MET A 117 4.26 -14.33 4.83
C MET A 117 4.68 -15.75 4.48
N SER A 118 5.97 -16.05 4.57
CA SER A 118 6.47 -17.41 4.39
C SER A 118 5.85 -18.34 5.45
N PRO A 119 5.46 -19.56 5.06
CA PRO A 119 4.85 -20.48 6.01
C PRO A 119 5.82 -20.89 7.11
N LYS A 120 5.31 -20.93 8.36
CA LYS A 120 6.01 -21.58 9.47
C LYS A 120 5.74 -23.08 9.40
N LEU A 121 6.41 -23.76 8.47
CA LEU A 121 6.31 -25.21 8.33
C LEU A 121 7.04 -25.89 9.49
N SER A 122 6.30 -26.39 10.48
CA SER A 122 6.86 -27.31 11.47
C SER A 122 7.05 -28.67 10.81
N ARG A 123 8.31 -29.03 10.52
CA ARG A 123 8.65 -30.42 10.16
C ARG A 123 8.41 -31.29 11.39
N VAL A 124 7.36 -32.11 11.39
CA VAL A 124 7.24 -33.21 12.35
C VAL A 124 8.32 -34.23 11.99
N PRO A 125 9.26 -34.57 12.89
CA PRO A 125 10.21 -35.65 12.65
C PRO A 125 9.44 -36.95 12.45
N VAL A 126 9.65 -37.64 11.34
CA VAL A 126 9.11 -38.99 11.13
C VAL A 126 9.85 -39.92 12.10
N PRO A 127 9.16 -40.55 13.08
CA PRO A 127 9.81 -41.51 13.96
C PRO A 127 10.09 -42.79 13.17
N GLY A 128 11.38 -43.17 13.08
CA GLY A 128 11.80 -44.53 12.77
C GLY A 128 12.09 -44.83 11.31
N THR A 129 13.35 -44.71 10.90
CA THR A 129 13.97 -45.70 10.02
C THR A 129 15.22 -46.19 10.74
N ASN A 130 15.04 -47.23 11.54
CA ASN A 130 16.15 -48.00 12.07
C ASN A 130 16.69 -48.81 10.89
N SER A 131 17.90 -48.47 10.44
CA SER A 131 18.72 -49.32 9.57
C SER A 131 19.46 -50.34 10.43
#